data_AF-A0A671KGW6-F1
#
_entry.id   AF-A0A671KGW6-F1
#
_cell.length_a   1.000
_cell.length_b   1.000
_cell.length_c   1.000
_cell.angle_alpha   90.00
_cell.angle_beta   90.00
_cell.angle_gamma   90.00
#
_symmetry.space_group_name_H-M   'P 1'
#
loop_
_entity.id
_entity.type
_entity.pdbx_description
1 polymer ?
#
loop_
_entity_poly.entity_id
_entity_poly.type
_entity_poly.pdbx_seq_one_letter_code
_entity_poly.pdbx_strand_id
1 'polypeptide(L)'
;EISASLMSGTLESLSGLGEDGSSVGSDSEINGPVRRTDKYGFLGGAQYSEGSEAELAVAVARQREMKWLDMFRNWDKWASRRFQKVKMRCRKGIPSSLRAKAWQLLSNSQELLESNPGKFDELEQEQGDPKWLDIIEKDLHRQFPFHEMFAARGGHGLHLFDMKIL
;
A
#
# COMPACT_ATOMS: atom_id res chain seq x y z
N GLU A 1 29.61 -53.42 -0.65
CA GLU A 1 28.78 -54.55 -0.18
C GLU A 1 29.06 -54.77 1.30
N ILE A 2 27.99 -54.91 2.10
CA ILE A 2 27.82 -55.78 3.29
C ILE A 2 28.83 -55.59 4.45
N SER A 3 28.51 -55.54 5.75
CA SER A 3 27.29 -55.48 6.57
C SER A 3 27.76 -55.58 8.04
N ALA A 4 26.85 -55.24 8.96
CA ALA A 4 26.76 -55.65 10.37
C ALA A 4 27.82 -55.12 11.37
N SER A 5 27.49 -54.36 12.43
CA SER A 5 26.54 -54.53 13.56
C SER A 5 27.25 -55.06 14.82
N LEU A 6 27.07 -54.37 15.96
CA LEU A 6 26.48 -54.89 17.22
C LEU A 6 26.96 -54.11 18.48
N MET A 7 25.97 -53.51 19.18
CA MET A 7 25.64 -53.57 20.64
C MET A 7 26.66 -53.00 21.66
N SER A 8 26.31 -52.39 22.80
CA SER A 8 25.16 -52.59 23.70
C SER A 8 25.05 -51.48 24.78
N GLY A 9 23.87 -51.34 25.41
CA GLY A 9 23.63 -50.61 26.68
C GLY A 9 22.21 -50.02 26.80
N THR A 10 21.14 -50.84 26.91
CA THR A 10 20.40 -51.25 28.15
C THR A 10 19.61 -50.10 28.80
N LEU A 11 18.31 -49.93 28.49
CA LEU A 11 17.07 -50.43 29.15
C LEU A 11 16.63 -49.69 30.44
N GLU A 12 15.43 -49.08 30.38
CA GLU A 12 14.25 -49.33 31.26
C GLU A 12 13.04 -48.53 30.70
N SER A 13 12.06 -49.21 30.07
CA SER A 13 10.74 -49.63 30.62
C SER A 13 9.73 -48.47 30.79
N LEU A 14 8.75 -48.33 29.88
CA LEU A 14 7.34 -48.80 29.98
C LEU A 14 6.57 -48.12 31.12
N SER A 15 5.43 -47.43 30.97
CA SER A 15 4.25 -47.65 30.12
C SER A 15 3.23 -46.51 30.35
N GLY A 16 2.42 -46.15 29.35
CA GLY A 16 1.22 -45.31 29.55
C GLY A 16 0.52 -44.94 28.23
N LEU A 17 -0.44 -45.76 27.84
CA LEU A 17 -1.27 -45.68 26.63
C LEU A 17 -2.45 -44.70 26.79
N GLY A 18 -2.87 -44.09 25.67
CA GLY A 18 -4.23 -43.53 25.42
C GLY A 18 -4.54 -42.24 26.19
N GLU A 19 -5.39 -41.33 25.74
CA GLU A 19 -6.25 -41.26 24.57
C GLU A 19 -6.72 -39.78 24.50
N ASP A 20 -7.17 -39.41 23.31
CA ASP A 20 -7.87 -38.18 22.94
C ASP A 20 -8.56 -37.32 24.03
N GLY A 21 -8.17 -36.04 24.04
CA GLY A 21 -8.95 -34.96 24.63
C GLY A 21 -8.89 -33.75 23.71
N SER A 22 -9.93 -33.57 22.89
CA SER A 22 -10.15 -32.35 22.11
C SER A 22 -10.28 -31.15 23.06
N SER A 23 -9.18 -30.43 23.27
CA SER A 23 -9.20 -29.17 24.02
C SER A 23 -9.62 -28.03 23.09
N VAL A 24 -10.93 -27.79 23.08
CA VAL A 24 -11.57 -26.57 22.61
C VAL A 24 -11.02 -25.39 23.43
N GLY A 25 -10.60 -24.32 22.73
CA GLY A 25 -10.41 -23.00 23.31
C GLY A 25 -9.06 -22.75 23.97
N SER A 26 -8.12 -22.18 23.22
CA SER A 26 -7.08 -21.34 23.79
C SER A 26 -7.06 -20.01 23.03
N ASP A 27 -8.10 -19.22 23.30
CA ASP A 27 -8.18 -17.81 22.95
C ASP A 27 -7.39 -17.03 24.02
N SER A 28 -6.07 -16.96 23.85
CA SER A 28 -5.09 -16.18 24.64
C SER A 28 -3.73 -16.42 23.96
N GLU A 29 -3.08 -15.50 23.24
CA GLU A 29 -2.89 -14.09 23.52
C GLU A 29 -2.81 -13.25 22.23
N ILE A 30 -3.81 -12.39 21.97
CA ILE A 30 -3.76 -11.37 20.91
C ILE A 30 -2.99 -10.10 21.34
N ASN A 31 -2.01 -10.25 22.26
CA ASN A 31 -1.15 -9.16 22.72
C ASN A 31 0.22 -9.16 22.01
N GLY A 32 0.25 -9.49 20.72
CA GLY A 32 1.27 -8.93 19.84
C GLY A 32 0.92 -7.48 19.54
N PRO A 33 1.88 -6.56 19.31
CA PRO A 33 1.54 -5.18 19.00
C PRO A 33 0.62 -5.22 17.78
N VAL A 34 -0.63 -4.78 17.94
CA VAL A 34 -1.51 -4.49 16.80
C VAL A 34 -0.64 -3.66 15.86
N ARG A 35 -0.34 -4.24 14.70
CA ARG A 35 0.40 -3.61 13.62
C ARG A 35 -0.42 -2.43 13.12
N ARG A 36 -0.45 -1.35 13.91
CA ARG A 36 -1.28 -0.18 13.65
C ARG A 36 -0.62 0.58 12.52
N THR A 37 -1.26 0.53 11.36
CA THR A 37 -0.90 1.35 10.23
C THR A 37 -1.39 2.77 10.42
N ASP A 38 -0.71 3.73 9.80
CA ASP A 38 -1.26 5.07 9.63
C ASP A 38 -2.38 5.06 8.57
N LYS A 39 -3.01 6.21 8.33
CA LYS A 39 -4.11 6.34 7.34
C LYS A 39 -3.70 6.05 5.89
N TYR A 40 -2.41 5.88 5.62
CA TYR A 40 -1.85 5.52 4.33
C TYR A 40 -1.28 4.10 4.32
N GLY A 41 -1.48 3.29 5.37
CA GLY A 41 -1.08 1.89 5.39
C GLY A 41 0.34 1.63 5.91
N PHE A 42 1.06 2.62 6.46
CA PHE A 42 2.43 2.43 6.97
C PHE A 42 2.48 1.99 8.44
N LEU A 43 3.20 0.90 8.71
CA LEU A 43 3.50 0.34 10.04
C LEU A 43 4.54 1.19 10.78
N GLY A 44 4.45 1.25 12.11
CA GLY A 44 5.37 2.02 12.95
C GLY A 44 4.82 3.38 13.38
N GLY A 45 3.56 3.68 13.05
CA GLY A 45 2.90 4.94 13.42
C GLY A 45 3.38 6.11 12.57
N ALA A 46 2.87 7.30 12.87
CA ALA A 46 2.88 8.50 12.03
C ALA A 46 4.26 9.16 11.77
N GLN A 47 5.35 8.38 11.68
CA GLN A 47 6.74 8.86 11.53
C GLN A 47 6.94 9.77 10.30
N TYR A 48 6.05 9.69 9.31
CA TYR A 48 6.02 10.57 8.12
C TYR A 48 4.78 11.47 8.05
N SER A 49 3.85 11.35 9.00
CA SER A 49 2.57 12.06 9.04
C SER A 49 2.44 13.01 10.24
N GLU A 50 3.57 13.33 10.90
CA GLU A 50 3.61 14.27 12.02
C GLU A 50 3.14 15.69 11.62
N GLY A 51 2.11 16.17 12.33
CA GLY A 51 1.80 17.59 12.49
C GLY A 51 0.56 18.11 11.76
N SER A 52 0.56 18.15 10.42
CA SER A 52 -0.31 19.15 9.76
C SER A 52 -1.79 18.78 9.58
N GLU A 53 -2.12 17.49 9.50
CA GLU A 53 -3.49 17.03 9.22
C GLU A 53 -4.19 16.49 10.47
N ALA A 54 -3.44 16.01 11.47
CA ALA A 54 -3.96 15.47 12.73
C ALA A 54 -4.47 16.56 13.70
N GLU A 55 -3.95 17.78 13.61
CA GLU A 55 -4.37 18.92 14.45
C GLU A 55 -5.35 19.86 13.73
N LEU A 56 -5.65 19.61 12.45
CA LEU A 56 -6.56 20.48 11.72
C LEU A 56 -7.99 20.26 12.22
N ALA A 57 -8.57 21.26 12.86
CA ALA A 57 -9.97 21.22 13.29
C ALA A 57 -10.87 20.75 12.13
N VAL A 58 -11.74 19.78 12.40
CA VAL A 58 -12.61 19.13 11.39
C VAL A 58 -13.37 20.15 10.53
N ALA A 59 -13.82 21.25 11.14
CA ALA A 59 -14.48 22.35 10.42
C ALA A 59 -13.58 22.98 9.34
N VAL A 60 -12.29 23.18 9.63
CA VAL A 60 -11.33 23.73 8.68
C VAL A 60 -11.04 22.72 7.56
N ALA A 61 -10.95 21.42 7.87
CA ALA A 61 -10.80 20.37 6.86
C ALA A 61 -11.96 20.40 5.86
N ARG A 62 -13.20 20.38 6.37
CA ARG A 62 -14.43 20.47 5.55
C ARG A 62 -14.48 21.75 4.72
N GLN A 63 -14.10 22.89 5.29
CA GLN A 63 -14.04 24.15 4.52
C GLN A 63 -13.02 24.10 3.37
N ARG A 64 -11.89 23.40 3.56
CA ARG A 64 -10.90 23.21 2.49
C ARG A 64 -11.48 22.31 1.39
N GLU A 65 -12.12 21.20 1.75
CA GLU A 65 -12.80 20.32 0.80
C GLU A 65 -13.85 21.07 -0.03
N MET A 66 -14.72 21.86 0.62
CA MET A 66 -15.76 22.63 -0.08
C MET A 66 -15.16 23.63 -1.08
N LYS A 67 -14.02 24.26 -0.75
CA LYS A 67 -13.31 25.14 -1.67
C LYS A 67 -12.76 24.41 -2.89
N TRP A 68 -12.34 23.15 -2.73
CA TRP A 68 -11.88 22.31 -3.84
C TRP A 68 -13.05 21.80 -4.69
N LEU A 69 -14.15 21.40 -4.07
CA LEU A 69 -15.37 21.00 -4.79
C LEU A 69 -15.93 22.14 -5.63
N ASP A 70 -15.92 23.37 -5.12
CA ASP A 70 -16.27 24.58 -5.90
C ASP A 70 -15.36 24.76 -7.13
N MET A 71 -14.05 24.49 -6.98
CA MET A 71 -13.13 24.54 -8.11
C MET A 71 -13.45 23.49 -9.16
N PHE A 72 -13.74 22.26 -8.76
CA PHE A 72 -14.02 21.16 -9.68
C PHE A 72 -15.26 21.42 -10.55
N ARG A 73 -16.28 22.10 -10.02
CA ARG A 73 -17.49 22.43 -10.78
C ARG A 73 -17.23 23.29 -12.02
N ASN A 74 -16.14 24.07 -12.03
CA ASN A 74 -15.79 24.98 -13.11
C ASN A 74 -14.27 24.92 -13.38
N TRP A 75 -13.73 23.71 -13.49
CA TRP A 75 -12.28 23.51 -13.50
C TRP A 75 -11.57 24.32 -14.59
N ASP A 76 -12.06 24.32 -15.82
CA ASP A 76 -11.41 24.99 -16.95
C ASP A 76 -11.23 26.49 -16.71
N LYS A 77 -12.24 27.14 -16.10
CA LYS A 77 -12.16 28.54 -15.68
C LYS A 77 -11.10 28.75 -14.61
N TRP A 78 -11.00 27.83 -13.65
CA TRP A 78 -10.01 27.90 -12.57
C TRP A 78 -8.58 27.67 -13.09
N ALA A 79 -8.39 26.67 -13.95
CA ALA A 79 -7.11 26.34 -14.57
C ALA A 79 -6.62 27.46 -15.48
N SER A 80 -7.49 28.02 -16.35
CA SER A 80 -7.10 29.06 -17.31
C SER A 80 -7.02 30.46 -16.72
N ARG A 81 -7.99 30.87 -15.88
CA ARG A 81 -8.12 32.28 -15.44
C ARG A 81 -7.74 32.53 -13.99
N ARG A 82 -7.57 31.47 -13.18
CA ARG A 82 -7.29 31.59 -11.73
C ARG A 82 -6.15 30.68 -11.29
N PHE A 83 -5.22 30.36 -12.19
CA PHE A 83 -4.12 29.42 -11.96
C PHE A 83 -3.30 29.75 -10.70
N GLN A 84 -3.03 31.02 -10.42
CA GLN A 84 -2.29 31.42 -9.20
C GLN A 84 -3.01 30.99 -7.92
N LYS A 85 -4.35 31.03 -7.91
CA LYS A 85 -5.15 30.55 -6.76
C LYS A 85 -5.13 29.02 -6.68
N VAL A 86 -5.16 28.32 -7.82
CA VAL A 86 -4.99 26.86 -7.89
C VAL A 86 -3.65 26.48 -7.26
N LYS A 87 -2.55 27.07 -7.74
CA LYS A 87 -1.18 26.82 -7.25
C LYS A 87 -1.04 27.08 -5.74
N MET A 88 -1.64 28.17 -5.24
CA MET A 88 -1.65 28.47 -3.81
C MET A 88 -2.42 27.41 -2.99
N ARG A 89 -3.54 26.90 -3.50
CA ARG A 89 -4.29 25.82 -2.83
C ARG A 89 -3.54 24.49 -2.87
N CYS A 90 -2.84 24.17 -3.97
CA CYS A 90 -1.97 22.99 -4.04
C CYS A 90 -0.87 23.06 -2.97
N ARG A 91 -0.20 24.20 -2.82
CA ARG A 91 0.83 24.41 -1.76
C ARG A 91 0.28 24.30 -0.35
N LYS A 92 -0.99 24.64 -0.13
CA LYS A 92 -1.68 24.45 1.17
C LYS A 92 -2.06 22.99 1.42
N GLY A 93 -1.97 22.12 0.42
CA GLY A 93 -2.37 20.72 0.48
C GLY A 93 -3.74 20.49 -0.17
N ILE A 94 -3.79 19.41 -0.97
CA ILE A 94 -5.02 18.84 -1.51
C ILE A 94 -5.60 17.90 -0.44
N PRO A 95 -6.88 18.05 -0.05
CA PRO A 95 -7.55 17.14 0.87
C PRO A 95 -7.42 15.69 0.38
N SER A 96 -7.07 14.79 1.29
CA SER A 96 -6.82 13.38 0.98
C SER A 96 -7.98 12.73 0.20
N SER A 97 -9.22 13.02 0.61
CA SER A 97 -10.48 12.60 -0.02
C SER A 97 -10.65 13.05 -1.48
N LEU A 98 -9.95 14.10 -1.91
CA LEU A 98 -10.10 14.72 -3.22
C LEU A 98 -8.88 14.51 -4.14
N ARG A 99 -7.79 13.89 -3.64
CA ARG A 99 -6.53 13.74 -4.42
C ARG A 99 -6.74 12.97 -5.72
N ALA A 100 -7.50 11.88 -5.69
CA ALA A 100 -7.77 11.06 -6.86
C ALA A 100 -8.31 11.88 -8.05
N LYS A 101 -9.24 12.81 -7.80
CA LYS A 101 -9.78 13.69 -8.83
C LYS A 101 -8.89 14.90 -9.10
N ALA A 102 -8.36 15.52 -8.05
CA ALA A 102 -7.53 16.73 -8.18
C ALA A 102 -6.28 16.48 -9.01
N TRP A 103 -5.58 15.36 -8.78
CA TRP A 103 -4.37 15.02 -9.51
C TRP A 103 -4.65 14.78 -10.99
N GLN A 104 -5.72 14.06 -11.34
CA GLN A 104 -6.12 13.88 -12.74
C GLN A 104 -6.40 15.21 -13.45
N LEU A 105 -7.10 16.12 -12.79
CA LEU A 105 -7.39 17.45 -13.34
C LEU A 105 -6.15 18.33 -13.48
N LEU A 106 -5.17 18.19 -12.57
CA LEU A 106 -3.92 18.94 -12.58
C LEU A 106 -2.93 18.45 -13.63
N SER A 107 -2.85 17.14 -13.84
CA SER A 107 -2.00 16.51 -14.85
C SER A 107 -2.64 16.45 -16.23
N ASN A 108 -3.95 16.71 -16.31
CA ASN A 108 -4.75 16.49 -17.49
C ASN A 108 -4.75 15.02 -17.97
N SER A 109 -4.58 14.08 -17.03
CA SER A 109 -4.43 12.65 -17.37
C SER A 109 -5.68 12.06 -17.99
N GLN A 110 -6.86 12.59 -17.68
CA GLN A 110 -8.12 12.12 -18.27
C GLN A 110 -8.16 12.37 -19.78
N GLU A 111 -7.75 13.57 -20.23
CA GLU A 111 -7.67 13.88 -21.66
C GLU A 111 -6.64 13.00 -22.36
N LEU A 112 -5.51 12.74 -21.70
CA LEU A 112 -4.48 11.83 -22.22
C LEU A 112 -5.01 10.40 -22.37
N LEU A 113 -5.74 9.89 -21.37
CA LEU A 113 -6.37 8.57 -21.40
C LEU A 113 -7.41 8.47 -22.52
N GLU A 114 -8.28 9.47 -22.64
CA GLU A 114 -9.33 9.52 -23.67
C GLU A 114 -8.76 9.63 -25.09
N SER A 115 -7.62 10.31 -25.24
CA SER A 115 -6.92 10.45 -26.52
C SER A 115 -6.15 9.19 -26.92
N ASN A 116 -5.92 8.25 -26.00
CA ASN A 116 -5.13 7.03 -26.23
C ASN A 116 -5.88 5.78 -25.73
N PRO A 117 -7.09 5.49 -26.25
CA PRO A 117 -7.89 4.36 -25.80
C PRO A 117 -7.16 3.04 -26.03
N GLY A 118 -7.12 2.19 -25.01
CA GLY A 118 -6.46 0.87 -25.05
C GLY A 118 -4.93 0.91 -25.01
N LYS A 119 -4.30 2.09 -24.99
CA LYS A 119 -2.84 2.18 -25.00
C LYS A 119 -2.21 1.63 -23.72
N PHE A 120 -2.87 1.81 -22.58
CA PHE A 120 -2.44 1.20 -21.32
C PHE A 120 -2.43 -0.33 -21.43
N ASP A 121 -3.54 -0.92 -21.88
CA ASP A 121 -3.70 -2.38 -21.98
C ASP A 121 -2.70 -2.98 -22.99
N GLU A 122 -2.44 -2.27 -24.10
CA GLU A 122 -1.42 -2.67 -25.09
C GLU A 122 -0.04 -2.75 -24.45
N LEU A 123 0.38 -1.70 -23.74
CA LEU A 123 1.71 -1.65 -23.15
C LEU A 123 1.85 -2.60 -21.94
N GLU A 124 0.77 -2.83 -21.18
CA GLU A 124 0.73 -3.80 -20.09
C GLU A 124 0.96 -5.25 -20.60
N GLN A 125 0.53 -5.55 -21.83
CA GLN A 125 0.74 -6.86 -22.45
C GLN A 125 2.14 -7.05 -23.05
N GLU A 126 2.91 -5.98 -23.23
CA GLU A 126 4.27 -6.06 -23.75
C GLU A 126 5.22 -6.71 -22.74
N GLN A 127 6.19 -7.48 -23.25
CA GLN A 127 7.28 -7.96 -22.39
C GLN A 127 8.18 -6.77 -22.03
N GLY A 128 8.21 -6.42 -20.74
CA GLY A 128 9.12 -5.42 -20.20
C GLY A 128 10.59 -5.81 -20.42
N ASP A 129 11.46 -4.81 -20.58
CA ASP A 129 12.91 -5.02 -20.68
C ASP A 129 13.43 -5.69 -19.38
N PRO A 130 14.10 -6.85 -19.45
CA PRO A 130 14.64 -7.55 -18.29
C PRO A 130 15.49 -6.68 -17.36
N LYS A 131 16.21 -5.69 -17.92
CA LYS A 131 17.01 -4.75 -17.13
C LYS A 131 16.14 -3.90 -16.21
N TRP A 132 15.04 -3.35 -16.73
CA TRP A 132 14.14 -2.51 -15.94
C TRP A 132 13.33 -3.35 -14.96
N LEU A 133 12.94 -4.56 -15.34
CA LEU A 133 12.27 -5.51 -14.44
C LEU A 133 13.12 -5.82 -13.20
N ASP A 134 14.41 -6.16 -13.36
CA ASP A 134 15.34 -6.42 -12.25
C ASP A 134 15.53 -5.20 -11.33
N ILE A 135 15.62 -3.99 -11.90
CA ILE A 135 15.72 -2.74 -11.13
C ILE A 135 14.43 -2.50 -10.33
N ILE A 136 13.26 -2.68 -10.95
CA ILE A 136 11.96 -2.47 -10.30
C ILE A 136 11.76 -3.47 -9.16
N GLU A 137 12.10 -4.74 -9.35
CA GLU A 137 12.01 -5.78 -8.32
C GLU A 137 12.92 -5.47 -7.12
N LYS A 138 14.15 -5.01 -7.37
CA LYS A 138 15.05 -4.57 -6.30
C LYS A 138 14.49 -3.36 -5.56
N ASP A 139 13.90 -2.41 -6.28
CA ASP A 139 13.34 -1.18 -5.71
C ASP A 139 12.07 -1.41 -4.89
N LEU A 140 11.27 -2.39 -5.28
CA LEU A 140 10.06 -2.80 -4.58
C LEU A 140 10.31 -3.10 -3.10
N HIS A 141 11.31 -3.94 -2.82
CA HIS A 141 11.61 -4.40 -1.45
C HIS A 141 12.18 -3.30 -0.55
N ARG A 142 12.73 -2.23 -1.14
CA ARG A 142 13.39 -1.13 -0.42
C ARG A 142 12.54 0.14 -0.31
N GLN A 143 11.55 0.37 -1.17
CA GLN A 143 10.73 1.60 -1.14
C GLN A 143 9.59 1.57 -0.11
N PHE A 144 8.95 0.40 0.12
CA PHE A 144 7.79 0.29 1.02
C PHE A 144 7.86 -0.90 2.01
N PRO A 145 9.00 -1.13 2.69
CA PRO A 145 9.18 -2.31 3.56
C PRO A 145 8.19 -2.38 4.74
N PHE A 146 7.60 -1.25 5.12
CA PHE A 146 6.70 -1.14 6.27
C PHE A 146 5.25 -0.83 5.88
N HIS A 147 4.87 -0.89 4.60
CA HIS A 147 3.49 -0.62 4.20
C HIS A 147 2.69 -1.92 4.12
N GLU A 148 1.48 -1.99 4.68
CA GLU A 148 0.70 -3.23 4.80
C GLU A 148 0.47 -3.96 3.47
N MET A 149 0.19 -3.22 2.38
CA MET A 149 0.03 -3.80 1.04
C MET A 149 1.32 -4.36 0.41
N PHE A 150 2.50 -3.94 0.87
CA PHE A 150 3.80 -4.24 0.25
C PHE A 150 4.74 -5.06 1.16
N ALA A 151 4.47 -5.11 2.47
CA ALA A 151 5.30 -5.78 3.47
C ALA A 151 5.14 -7.31 3.48
N ALA A 152 4.01 -7.84 2.98
CA ALA A 152 3.78 -9.27 2.86
C ALA A 152 4.22 -9.79 1.49
N ARG A 153 5.02 -10.87 1.47
CA ARG A 153 5.41 -11.56 0.24
C ARG A 153 4.15 -12.19 -0.38
N GLY A 154 3.76 -11.73 -1.58
CA GLY A 154 2.50 -12.11 -2.23
C GLY A 154 1.31 -11.16 -1.95
N GLY A 155 1.52 -9.98 -1.36
CA GLY A 155 0.46 -8.99 -1.15
C GLY A 155 -0.07 -8.38 -2.46
N HIS A 156 -1.33 -7.93 -2.46
CA HIS A 156 -1.99 -7.31 -3.61
C HIS A 156 -1.28 -6.06 -4.17
N GLY A 157 -0.41 -5.42 -3.37
CA GLY A 157 0.39 -4.29 -3.83
C GLY A 157 1.37 -4.62 -4.95
N LEU A 158 1.73 -5.90 -5.15
CA LEU A 158 2.63 -6.32 -6.24
C LEU A 158 2.07 -5.99 -7.63
N HIS A 159 0.73 -5.97 -7.80
CA HIS A 159 0.08 -5.63 -9.07
C HIS A 159 0.05 -4.11 -9.37
N LEU A 160 0.27 -3.24 -8.37
CA LEU A 160 0.37 -1.80 -8.60
C LEU A 160 1.69 -1.41 -9.32
N PHE A 161 2.60 -2.35 -9.55
CA PHE A 161 3.89 -2.10 -10.19
C PHE A 161 3.88 -2.28 -11.71
N ASP A 162 2.81 -2.84 -12.29
CA ASP A 162 2.58 -2.80 -13.74
C ASP A 162 2.50 -1.34 -14.24
N MET A 163 2.03 -0.43 -13.37
CA MET A 163 2.02 1.03 -13.61
C MET A 163 3.42 1.70 -13.62
N LYS A 164 4.49 1.01 -13.20
CA LYS A 164 5.88 1.53 -13.30
C LYS A 164 6.62 1.01 -14.53
N ILE A 165 6.04 0.06 -15.26
CA ILE A 165 6.57 -0.45 -16.52
C ILE A 165 6.21 0.51 -17.68
N LEU A 166 5.28 1.45 -17.46
CA LEU A 166 4.83 2.48 -18.40
C LEU A 166 5.30 3.89 -17.99
#